data_AF-A0A316HTQ4-F1
#
_entry.id   AF-A0A316HTQ4-F1
#
_cell.length_a   1.000
_cell.length_b   1.000
_cell.length_c   1.000
_cell.angle_alpha   90.00
_cell.angle_beta   90.00
_cell.angle_gamma   90.00
#
_symmetry.space_group_name_H-M   'P 1'
#
loop_
_entity.id
_entity.type
_entity.pdbx_description
1 polymer ?
#
loop_
_entity_poly.entity_id
_entity_poly.type
_entity_poly.pdbx_seq_one_letter_code
_entity_poly.pdbx_strand_id
1 'polypeptide(L)'
;MKAKITLLALLAILAACTNKKDKPPAKEVYPTVSYLKIKLDASGHLPSNPYVLTFKNGAKEIVFCGVNHLENNSDIDNPMFKGIEKAFFDARPDVCVNEGGDVSKKVFASKKEAIMKDGEIGLTKMLADSLKIKTVNGDMSDSLEFKALLKRYTKGELLAYIVTERFMWGIRPPITDSAAFKANYSKFIQNYIMKTGGVKLSQQEQTLEFYKANYQKLLHRPFEIEKLEPTNPFNPNGKFQEIGRASKEIRDQNLLATIDGLLKTNNKVFIVFGGWHLLTCKPGLQYIINKKR
;
A
#
# COMPACT_ATOMS: atom_id res chain seq x y z
N MET A 1 10.17 41.50 -76.27
CA MET A 1 9.66 40.27 -76.91
C MET A 1 10.34 39.07 -76.25
N LYS A 2 9.53 38.17 -75.66
CA LYS A 2 9.83 36.78 -75.25
C LYS A 2 10.92 36.52 -74.18
N ALA A 3 10.41 36.33 -72.96
CA ALA A 3 10.75 35.35 -71.91
C ALA A 3 11.95 34.41 -72.11
N LYS A 4 12.73 34.23 -71.02
CA LYS A 4 13.06 32.91 -70.46
C LYS A 4 13.17 33.01 -68.94
N ILE A 5 12.14 32.49 -68.29
CA ILE A 5 12.07 32.14 -66.88
C ILE A 5 13.00 30.94 -66.66
N THR A 6 13.93 31.03 -65.71
CA THR A 6 14.59 29.84 -65.17
C THR A 6 14.42 29.84 -63.66
N LEU A 7 13.68 28.83 -63.23
CA LEU A 7 13.25 28.45 -61.89
C LEU A 7 14.47 28.06 -61.04
N LEU A 8 14.78 28.79 -59.97
CA LEU A 8 15.63 28.27 -58.88
C LEU A 8 14.71 27.86 -57.74
N ALA A 9 14.51 26.54 -57.63
CA ALA A 9 13.70 25.93 -56.59
C ALA A 9 14.39 26.08 -55.22
N LEU A 10 13.62 26.59 -54.26
CA LEU A 10 13.92 26.57 -52.83
C LEU A 10 14.23 25.15 -52.37
N LEU A 11 15.45 24.91 -51.87
CA LEU A 11 15.68 23.84 -50.89
C LEU A 11 15.37 24.41 -49.50
N ALA A 12 14.11 24.28 -49.09
CA ALA A 12 13.73 24.38 -47.70
C ALA A 12 14.33 23.19 -46.94
N ILE A 13 15.34 23.48 -46.11
CA ILE A 13 15.83 22.56 -45.09
C ILE A 13 14.70 22.39 -44.07
N LEU A 14 13.86 21.37 -44.29
CA LEU A 14 12.94 20.88 -43.29
C LEU A 14 13.79 20.31 -42.15
N ALA A 15 13.98 21.11 -41.11
CA ALA A 15 14.37 20.64 -39.80
C ALA A 15 13.30 19.64 -39.33
N ALA A 16 13.54 18.36 -39.58
CA ALA A 16 12.82 17.27 -38.99
C ALA A 16 13.14 17.28 -37.49
N CYS A 17 12.38 18.07 -36.72
CA CYS A 17 12.20 17.88 -35.30
C CYS A 17 11.63 16.48 -35.09
N THR A 18 12.52 15.51 -34.96
CA THR A 18 12.22 14.19 -34.45
C THR A 18 11.80 14.37 -33.00
N ASN A 19 10.49 14.57 -32.80
CA ASN A 19 9.83 14.35 -31.52
C ASN A 19 10.00 12.87 -31.17
N LYS A 20 11.18 12.51 -30.66
CA LYS A 20 11.33 11.35 -29.80
C LYS A 20 10.39 11.61 -28.64
N LYS A 21 9.22 10.96 -28.66
CA LYS A 21 8.43 10.76 -27.46
C LYS A 21 9.33 10.02 -26.49
N ASP A 22 10.03 10.77 -25.63
CA ASP A 22 10.82 10.19 -24.56
C ASP A 22 9.89 9.26 -23.82
N LYS A 23 10.24 7.97 -23.81
CA LYS A 23 9.52 7.01 -22.99
C LYS A 23 9.54 7.59 -21.58
N PRO A 24 8.38 7.69 -20.90
CA PRO A 24 8.36 8.18 -19.54
C PRO A 24 9.41 7.39 -18.73
N PRO A 25 10.23 8.06 -17.92
CA PRO A 25 11.29 7.40 -17.18
C PRO A 25 10.70 6.21 -16.43
N ALA A 26 11.41 5.08 -16.48
CA ALA A 26 10.98 3.88 -15.77
C ALA A 26 10.73 4.24 -14.30
N LYS A 27 9.61 3.76 -13.74
CA LYS A 27 9.28 4.00 -12.33
C LYS A 27 10.45 3.51 -11.49
N GLU A 28 10.98 4.39 -10.66
CA GLU A 28 12.08 4.07 -9.77
C GLU A 28 11.69 2.92 -8.83
N VAL A 29 12.62 1.99 -8.63
CA VAL A 29 12.45 0.85 -7.73
C VAL A 29 13.39 1.06 -6.54
N TYR A 30 12.82 1.03 -5.34
CA TYR A 30 13.55 1.25 -4.11
C TYR A 30 14.03 -0.08 -3.52
N PRO A 31 15.23 -0.14 -2.91
CA PRO A 31 15.71 -1.36 -2.28
C PRO A 31 14.84 -1.75 -1.09
N THR A 32 14.49 -3.03 -0.97
CA THR A 32 13.71 -3.58 0.15
C THR A 32 14.33 -4.88 0.66
N VAL A 33 13.98 -5.27 1.89
CA VAL A 33 14.26 -6.60 2.43
C VAL A 33 13.06 -7.50 2.19
N SER A 34 13.26 -8.71 1.68
CA SER A 34 12.15 -9.66 1.54
C SER A 34 11.50 -9.95 2.90
N TYR A 35 10.17 -10.10 2.92
CA TYR A 35 9.42 -10.54 4.11
C TYR A 35 9.96 -11.85 4.69
N LEU A 36 10.55 -12.74 3.88
CA LEU A 36 11.18 -13.98 4.35
C LEU A 36 12.46 -13.77 5.16
N LYS A 37 13.00 -12.55 5.18
CA LYS A 37 14.30 -12.20 5.76
C LYS A 37 14.21 -11.13 6.84
N ILE A 38 13.04 -10.56 7.11
CA ILE A 38 12.90 -9.60 8.20
C ILE A 38 13.06 -10.30 9.55
N LYS A 39 13.65 -9.61 10.52
CA LYS A 39 13.90 -10.17 11.86
C LYS A 39 12.71 -9.85 12.77
N LEU A 40 12.03 -10.89 13.22
CA LEU A 40 10.95 -10.84 14.19
C LEU A 40 11.33 -11.71 15.39
N ASP A 41 10.62 -11.57 16.51
CA ASP A 41 10.73 -12.52 17.62
C ASP A 41 10.08 -13.87 17.25
N ALA A 42 10.16 -14.86 18.16
CA ALA A 42 9.60 -16.19 17.95
C ALA A 42 8.07 -16.20 17.74
N SER A 43 7.38 -15.15 18.17
CA SER A 43 5.93 -14.96 18.04
C SER A 43 5.57 -14.07 16.86
N GLY A 44 6.53 -13.63 16.04
CA GLY A 44 6.31 -12.78 14.88
C GLY A 44 6.16 -11.28 15.21
N HIS A 45 6.50 -10.85 16.42
CA HIS A 45 6.42 -9.44 16.81
C HIS A 45 7.68 -8.64 16.46
N LEU A 46 7.48 -7.32 16.41
CA LEU A 46 8.53 -6.33 16.30
C LEU A 46 9.41 -6.30 17.58
N PRO A 47 10.65 -5.79 17.50
CA PRO A 47 11.52 -5.63 18.67
C PRO A 47 10.93 -4.75 19.79
N SER A 48 10.04 -3.81 19.43
CA SER A 48 9.25 -3.00 20.37
C SER A 48 7.96 -2.54 19.68
N ASN A 49 6.99 -2.03 20.45
CA ASN A 49 5.74 -1.49 19.89
C ASN A 49 5.38 -0.11 20.50
N PRO A 50 5.48 1.00 19.74
CA PRO A 50 6.00 1.06 18.38
C PRO A 50 7.50 0.75 18.32
N TYR A 51 7.94 0.28 17.17
CA TYR A 51 9.35 0.25 16.79
C TYR A 51 9.65 1.50 15.97
N VAL A 52 10.38 2.45 16.54
CA VAL A 52 10.62 3.75 15.92
C VAL A 52 12.03 3.79 15.34
N LEU A 53 12.14 4.11 14.04
CA LEU A 53 13.41 4.38 13.38
C LEU A 53 13.43 5.80 12.83
N THR A 54 14.59 6.44 12.95
CA THR A 54 14.83 7.80 12.44
C THR A 54 15.97 7.78 11.43
N PHE A 55 15.76 8.43 10.29
CA PHE A 55 16.74 8.56 9.21
C PHE A 55 16.97 10.06 8.95
N LYS A 56 18.22 10.51 8.97
CA LYS A 56 18.58 11.94 8.84
C LYS A 56 19.66 12.17 7.81
N ASN A 57 19.53 13.28 7.08
CA ASN A 57 20.59 13.83 6.23
C ASN A 57 20.41 15.34 6.11
N GLY A 58 21.27 16.11 6.78
CA GLY A 58 21.13 17.56 6.90
C GLY A 58 19.78 17.95 7.50
N ALA A 59 19.02 18.80 6.81
CA ALA A 59 17.68 19.22 7.23
C ALA A 59 16.60 18.15 7.00
N LYS A 60 16.87 17.10 6.22
CA LYS A 60 15.89 16.06 5.92
C LYS A 60 15.83 15.02 7.04
N GLU A 61 14.63 14.66 7.44
CA GLU A 61 14.36 13.65 8.46
C GLU A 61 13.13 12.80 8.08
N ILE A 62 13.26 11.49 8.23
CA ILE A 62 12.15 10.55 8.23
C ILE A 62 12.09 9.91 9.61
N VAL A 63 10.92 9.98 10.25
CA VAL A 63 10.61 9.22 11.47
C VAL A 63 9.52 8.22 11.13
N PHE A 64 9.80 6.94 11.29
CA PHE A 64 8.87 5.86 10.99
C PHE A 64 8.57 5.08 12.26
N CYS A 65 7.32 5.15 12.71
CA CYS A 65 6.77 4.34 13.80
C CYS A 65 6.14 3.08 13.19
N GLY A 66 6.86 1.96 13.27
CA GLY A 66 6.33 0.65 12.97
C GLY A 66 5.47 0.13 14.12
N VAL A 67 4.21 -0.21 13.86
CA VAL A 67 3.25 -0.64 14.90
C VAL A 67 2.77 -2.07 14.71
N ASN A 68 2.28 -2.69 15.78
CA ASN A 68 1.36 -3.83 15.68
C ASN A 68 -0.07 -3.30 15.72
N HIS A 69 -0.87 -3.58 14.69
CA HIS A 69 -2.28 -3.22 14.71
C HIS A 69 -2.99 -3.96 15.84
N LEU A 70 -3.69 -3.22 16.70
CA LEU A 70 -4.49 -3.83 17.75
C LEU A 70 -5.72 -4.48 17.13
N GLU A 71 -6.14 -5.63 17.68
CA GLU A 71 -7.36 -6.27 17.20
C GLU A 71 -8.62 -5.48 17.53
N ASN A 72 -8.57 -4.77 18.65
CA ASN A 72 -9.59 -3.89 19.17
C ASN A 72 -8.90 -2.66 19.80
N ASN A 73 -9.42 -1.47 19.53
CA ASN A 73 -8.88 -0.20 20.02
C ASN A 73 -9.47 0.24 21.38
N SER A 74 -10.09 -0.66 22.14
CA SER A 74 -10.66 -0.35 23.46
C SER A 74 -9.59 -0.09 24.52
N ASP A 75 -8.39 -0.67 24.37
CA ASP A 75 -7.24 -0.38 25.24
C ASP A 75 -6.58 0.94 24.85
N ILE A 76 -7.22 2.05 25.22
CA ILE A 76 -6.75 3.40 24.89
C ILE A 76 -5.44 3.79 25.60
N ASP A 77 -5.08 3.05 26.66
CA ASP A 77 -3.88 3.29 27.46
C ASP A 77 -2.68 2.45 27.00
N ASN A 78 -2.84 1.69 25.91
CA ASN A 78 -1.80 0.88 25.32
C ASN A 78 -0.50 1.71 25.16
N PRO A 79 0.66 1.22 25.66
CA PRO A 79 1.93 1.94 25.58
C PRO A 79 2.31 2.36 24.16
N MET A 80 1.81 1.65 23.15
CA MET A 80 2.02 1.97 21.75
C MET A 80 1.60 3.42 21.42
N PHE A 81 0.43 3.85 21.91
CA PHE A 81 -0.10 5.19 21.63
C PHE A 81 0.76 6.29 22.26
N LYS A 82 1.26 6.06 23.47
CA LYS A 82 2.20 6.99 24.14
C LYS A 82 3.52 7.06 23.38
N GLY A 83 4.01 5.93 22.86
CA GLY A 83 5.22 5.88 22.03
C GLY A 83 5.08 6.67 20.72
N ILE A 84 3.94 6.53 20.02
CA ILE A 84 3.65 7.29 18.79
C ILE A 84 3.58 8.79 19.09
N GLU A 85 2.84 9.18 20.13
CA GLU A 85 2.69 10.59 20.53
C GLU A 85 4.03 11.23 20.87
N LYS A 86 4.86 10.54 21.66
CA LYS A 86 6.21 11.00 21.97
C LYS A 86 7.05 11.18 20.70
N ALA A 87 7.08 10.19 19.83
CA ALA A 87 7.87 10.26 18.58
C ALA A 87 7.40 11.39 17.67
N PHE A 88 6.09 11.65 17.60
CA PHE A 88 5.50 12.74 16.82
C PHE A 88 5.98 14.11 17.33
N PHE A 89 5.86 14.37 18.64
CA PHE A 89 6.26 15.65 19.22
C PHE A 89 7.78 15.86 19.21
N ASP A 90 8.57 14.80 19.36
CA ASP A 90 10.04 14.89 19.22
C ASP A 90 10.44 15.25 17.78
N ALA A 91 9.78 14.62 16.78
CA ALA A 91 10.08 14.82 15.36
C ALA A 91 9.73 16.24 14.89
N ARG A 92 8.59 16.78 15.34
CA ARG A 92 7.99 18.04 14.84
C ARG A 92 7.88 18.02 13.30
N PRO A 93 7.05 17.12 12.73
CA PRO A 93 7.03 16.89 11.30
C PRO A 93 6.37 18.03 10.51
N ASP A 94 6.71 18.11 9.22
CA ASP A 94 6.02 19.00 8.28
C ASP A 94 4.79 18.30 7.65
N VAL A 95 4.84 16.97 7.57
CA VAL A 95 3.79 16.12 6.99
C VAL A 95 3.76 14.75 7.67
N CYS A 96 2.55 14.21 7.81
CA CYS A 96 2.31 12.87 8.33
C CYS A 96 1.85 11.90 7.24
N VAL A 97 2.19 10.63 7.39
CA VAL A 97 1.80 9.53 6.50
C VAL A 97 1.14 8.43 7.33
N ASN A 98 -0.05 8.00 6.95
CA ASN A 98 -0.80 6.93 7.64
C ASN A 98 -1.07 5.73 6.73
N GLU A 99 -1.16 4.55 7.33
CA GLU A 99 -1.79 3.36 6.74
C GLU A 99 -3.32 3.46 6.84
N GLY A 100 -4.06 2.69 6.03
CA GLY A 100 -5.51 2.53 6.16
C GLY A 100 -6.34 3.52 5.35
N GLY A 101 -5.75 4.17 4.34
CA GLY A 101 -6.48 4.97 3.37
C GLY A 101 -6.52 6.48 3.65
N ASP A 102 -7.35 7.18 2.87
CA ASP A 102 -7.52 8.63 2.98
C ASP A 102 -8.36 9.01 4.20
N VAL A 103 -7.69 9.68 5.16
CA VAL A 103 -8.31 10.18 6.39
C VAL A 103 -8.57 11.69 6.36
N SER A 104 -8.38 12.36 5.23
CA SER A 104 -8.50 13.83 5.12
C SER A 104 -9.84 14.39 5.60
N LYS A 105 -10.92 13.61 5.46
CA LYS A 105 -12.28 13.98 5.89
C LYS A 105 -12.60 13.59 7.34
N LYS A 106 -11.72 12.82 8.00
CA LYS A 106 -11.92 12.42 9.39
C LYS A 106 -11.48 13.56 10.31
N VAL A 107 -12.31 13.83 11.33
CA VAL A 107 -12.05 14.80 12.39
C VAL A 107 -12.43 14.13 13.70
N PHE A 108 -11.58 14.28 14.71
CA PHE A 108 -11.79 13.70 16.04
C PHE A 108 -11.80 14.82 17.07
N ALA A 109 -12.75 14.78 18.00
CA ALA A 109 -12.85 15.79 19.06
C ALA A 109 -11.85 15.56 20.19
N SER A 110 -11.34 14.33 20.35
CA SER A 110 -10.39 13.99 21.40
C SER A 110 -9.47 12.83 20.99
N LYS A 111 -8.35 12.70 21.71
CA LYS A 111 -7.44 11.54 21.62
C LYS A 111 -8.17 10.22 21.85
N LYS A 112 -9.01 10.14 22.89
CA LYS A 112 -9.78 8.94 23.23
C LYS A 112 -10.69 8.53 22.08
N GLU A 113 -11.42 9.49 21.51
CA GLU A 113 -12.28 9.22 20.35
C GLU A 113 -11.49 8.74 19.14
N ALA A 114 -10.36 9.40 18.84
CA ALA A 114 -9.52 9.07 17.70
C ALA A 114 -8.99 7.63 17.80
N ILE A 115 -8.46 7.26 18.97
CA ILE A 115 -7.98 5.90 19.23
C ILE A 115 -9.14 4.90 19.15
N MET A 116 -10.26 5.14 19.85
CA MET A 116 -11.37 4.17 19.84
C MET A 116 -11.93 3.92 18.43
N LYS A 117 -12.02 4.97 17.60
CA LYS A 117 -12.60 4.85 16.26
C LYS A 117 -11.62 4.27 15.25
N ASP A 118 -10.35 4.65 15.30
CA ASP A 118 -9.38 4.37 14.23
C ASP A 118 -7.95 4.07 14.73
N GLY A 119 -7.78 3.72 16.00
CA GLY A 119 -6.51 3.27 16.58
C GLY A 119 -5.36 4.26 16.37
N GLU A 120 -4.22 3.75 15.92
CA GLU A 120 -3.02 4.53 15.61
C GLU A 120 -3.24 5.52 14.46
N ILE A 121 -4.12 5.20 13.52
CA ILE A 121 -4.45 6.05 12.37
C ILE A 121 -5.22 7.28 12.88
N GLY A 122 -6.22 7.04 13.74
CA GLY A 122 -6.99 8.09 14.38
C GLY A 122 -6.10 8.99 15.24
N LEU A 123 -5.24 8.39 16.08
CA LEU A 123 -4.27 9.14 16.89
C LEU A 123 -3.38 10.03 16.03
N THR A 124 -2.78 9.48 14.96
CA THR A 124 -1.89 10.22 14.05
C THR A 124 -2.61 11.41 13.41
N LYS A 125 -3.84 11.19 12.94
CA LYS A 125 -4.67 12.24 12.34
C LYS A 125 -5.01 13.34 13.35
N MET A 126 -5.40 12.98 14.57
CA MET A 126 -5.74 13.92 15.63
C MET A 126 -4.52 14.78 16.01
N LEU A 127 -3.34 14.15 16.19
CA LEU A 127 -2.10 14.87 16.48
C LEU A 127 -1.73 15.84 15.35
N ALA A 128 -1.79 15.39 14.09
CA ALA A 128 -1.51 16.21 12.93
C ALA A 128 -2.46 17.41 12.83
N ASP A 129 -3.77 17.19 13.00
CA ASP A 129 -4.78 18.26 12.96
C ASP A 129 -4.57 19.31 14.05
N SER A 130 -4.19 18.88 15.26
CA SER A 130 -3.94 19.80 16.39
C SER A 130 -2.84 20.82 16.10
N LEU A 131 -1.92 20.47 15.20
CA LEU A 131 -0.81 21.33 14.75
C LEU A 131 -0.98 21.82 13.31
N LYS A 132 -2.15 21.60 12.68
CA LYS A 132 -2.44 21.94 11.27
C LYS A 132 -1.46 21.31 10.28
N ILE A 133 -0.94 20.13 10.60
CA ILE A 133 -0.05 19.33 9.75
C ILE A 133 -0.90 18.45 8.82
N LYS A 134 -0.53 18.40 7.54
CA LYS A 134 -1.22 17.55 6.58
C LYS A 134 -0.93 16.08 6.87
N THR A 135 -1.96 15.24 6.82
CA THR A 135 -1.83 13.79 6.79
C THR A 135 -2.09 13.28 5.37
N VAL A 136 -1.26 12.37 4.87
CA VAL A 136 -1.41 11.76 3.54
C VAL A 136 -1.51 10.24 3.65
N ASN A 137 -2.30 9.65 2.77
CA ASN A 137 -2.40 8.21 2.67
C ASN A 137 -1.09 7.62 2.10
N GLY A 138 -0.42 6.76 2.87
CA GLY A 138 0.75 6.01 2.40
C GLY A 138 0.39 4.75 1.61
N ASP A 139 -0.87 4.30 1.68
CA ASP A 139 -1.32 3.11 0.99
C ASP A 139 -1.42 3.28 -0.53
N MET A 140 -1.33 2.14 -1.21
CA MET A 140 -1.65 2.04 -2.62
C MET A 140 -3.17 1.94 -2.79
N SER A 141 -3.71 2.55 -3.85
CA SER A 141 -5.10 2.29 -4.21
C SER A 141 -5.27 0.85 -4.70
N ASP A 142 -6.41 0.24 -4.38
CA ASP A 142 -6.74 -1.13 -4.81
C ASP A 142 -6.59 -1.33 -6.31
N SER A 143 -7.01 -0.33 -7.11
CA SER A 143 -6.87 -0.36 -8.56
C SER A 143 -5.43 -0.46 -9.04
N LEU A 144 -4.50 0.25 -8.39
CA LEU A 144 -3.10 0.22 -8.76
C LEU A 144 -2.44 -1.08 -8.31
N GLU A 145 -2.80 -1.59 -7.13
CA GLU A 145 -2.34 -2.88 -6.64
C GLU A 145 -2.80 -4.02 -7.54
N PHE A 146 -4.10 -4.11 -7.84
CA PHE A 146 -4.65 -5.19 -8.66
C PHE A 146 -4.08 -5.15 -10.07
N LYS A 147 -3.94 -3.95 -10.65
CA LYS A 147 -3.25 -3.78 -11.94
C LYS A 147 -1.80 -4.24 -11.89
N ALA A 148 -1.09 -4.02 -10.79
CA ALA A 148 0.29 -4.47 -10.64
C ALA A 148 0.38 -6.00 -10.46
N LEU A 149 -0.50 -6.59 -9.66
CA LEU A 149 -0.60 -8.04 -9.49
C LEU A 149 -0.96 -8.77 -10.79
N LEU A 150 -1.89 -8.23 -11.58
CA LEU A 150 -2.31 -8.81 -12.87
C LEU A 150 -1.23 -8.78 -13.96
N LYS A 151 -0.10 -8.09 -13.74
CA LYS A 151 1.09 -8.22 -14.62
C LYS A 151 1.84 -9.53 -14.38
N ARG A 152 1.62 -10.18 -13.23
CA ARG A 152 2.35 -11.37 -12.77
C ARG A 152 1.45 -12.59 -12.58
N TYR A 153 0.18 -12.36 -12.24
CA TYR A 153 -0.77 -13.40 -11.86
C TYR A 153 -2.02 -13.34 -12.73
N THR A 154 -2.64 -14.50 -12.91
CA THR A 154 -3.93 -14.63 -13.60
C THR A 154 -5.05 -13.99 -12.77
N LYS A 155 -6.19 -13.66 -13.40
CA LYS A 155 -7.38 -13.20 -12.67
C LYS A 155 -7.88 -14.23 -11.65
N GLY A 156 -7.80 -15.52 -11.99
CA GLY A 156 -8.17 -16.60 -11.07
C GLY A 156 -7.33 -16.58 -9.78
N GLU A 157 -6.02 -16.40 -9.92
CA GLU A 157 -5.09 -16.28 -8.79
C GLU A 157 -5.31 -14.99 -7.99
N LEU A 158 -5.52 -13.86 -8.68
CA LEU A 158 -5.86 -12.59 -8.03
C LEU A 158 -7.14 -12.74 -7.21
N LEU A 159 -8.21 -13.29 -7.79
CA LEU A 159 -9.49 -13.47 -7.10
C LEU A 159 -9.35 -14.44 -5.93
N ALA A 160 -8.66 -15.57 -6.10
CA ALA A 160 -8.39 -16.51 -5.01
C ALA A 160 -7.72 -15.82 -3.83
N TYR A 161 -6.72 -14.96 -4.09
CA TYR A 161 -6.04 -14.17 -3.07
C TYR A 161 -6.91 -13.06 -2.47
N ILE A 162 -7.40 -12.11 -3.27
CA ILE A 162 -8.08 -10.91 -2.77
C ILE A 162 -9.40 -11.25 -2.08
N VAL A 163 -10.17 -12.22 -2.59
CA VAL A 163 -11.41 -12.66 -1.94
C VAL A 163 -11.09 -13.28 -0.57
N THR A 164 -10.09 -14.16 -0.50
CA THR A 164 -9.70 -14.77 0.79
C THR A 164 -9.21 -13.71 1.78
N GLU A 165 -8.31 -12.82 1.38
CA GLU A 165 -7.72 -11.85 2.30
C GLU A 165 -8.70 -10.74 2.71
N ARG A 166 -9.46 -10.18 1.77
CA ARG A 166 -10.22 -8.94 2.00
C ARG A 166 -11.71 -9.12 2.17
N PHE A 167 -12.29 -10.18 1.59
CA PHE A 167 -13.71 -10.47 1.78
C PHE A 167 -13.95 -11.40 2.96
N MET A 168 -13.15 -12.45 3.11
CA MET A 168 -13.30 -13.41 4.20
C MET A 168 -12.66 -12.91 5.49
N TRP A 169 -11.38 -12.55 5.42
CA TRP A 169 -10.59 -12.17 6.60
C TRP A 169 -10.57 -10.66 6.88
N GLY A 170 -10.82 -9.84 5.86
CA GLY A 170 -10.85 -8.38 6.00
C GLY A 170 -12.10 -7.84 6.70
N ILE A 171 -13.16 -8.65 6.85
CA ILE A 171 -14.37 -8.28 7.59
C ILE A 171 -14.21 -8.74 9.04
N ARG A 172 -14.60 -7.89 10.00
CA ARG A 172 -14.57 -8.22 11.43
C ARG A 172 -15.99 -8.17 12.02
N PRO A 173 -16.50 -9.29 12.60
CA PRO A 173 -15.88 -10.62 12.65
C PRO A 173 -15.78 -11.26 11.24
N PRO A 174 -14.83 -12.20 11.01
CA PRO A 174 -14.71 -12.93 9.75
C PRO A 174 -16.02 -13.60 9.35
N ILE A 175 -16.27 -13.71 8.04
CA ILE A 175 -17.47 -14.41 7.57
C ILE A 175 -17.31 -15.90 7.84
N THR A 176 -18.10 -16.43 8.77
CA THR A 176 -18.15 -17.88 9.06
C THR A 176 -19.43 -18.54 8.54
N ASP A 177 -20.43 -17.75 8.12
CA ASP A 177 -21.70 -18.24 7.58
C ASP A 177 -21.70 -18.31 6.04
N SER A 178 -21.99 -19.50 5.51
CA SER A 178 -22.06 -19.72 4.07
C SER A 178 -23.20 -18.91 3.40
N ALA A 179 -24.30 -18.60 4.09
CA ALA A 179 -25.41 -17.86 3.47
C ALA A 179 -25.04 -16.37 3.28
N ALA A 180 -24.52 -15.73 4.33
CA ALA A 180 -24.02 -14.36 4.29
C ALA A 180 -22.89 -14.18 3.26
N PHE A 181 -21.97 -15.14 3.18
CA PHE A 181 -20.91 -15.14 2.17
C PHE A 181 -21.47 -15.14 0.75
N LYS A 182 -22.36 -16.08 0.44
CA LYS A 182 -22.99 -16.19 -0.90
C LYS A 182 -23.78 -14.93 -1.25
N ALA A 183 -24.54 -14.37 -0.31
CA ALA A 183 -25.33 -13.17 -0.52
C ALA A 183 -24.47 -11.94 -0.83
N ASN A 184 -23.29 -11.83 -0.23
CA ASN A 184 -22.42 -10.66 -0.39
C ASN A 184 -21.33 -10.82 -1.44
N TYR A 185 -21.05 -12.04 -1.92
CA TYR A 185 -19.99 -12.30 -2.90
C TYR A 185 -20.16 -11.51 -4.19
N SER A 186 -21.36 -11.51 -4.79
CA SER A 186 -21.61 -10.73 -6.02
C SER A 186 -21.39 -9.24 -5.81
N LYS A 187 -21.78 -8.71 -4.63
CA LYS A 187 -21.57 -7.30 -4.28
C LYS A 187 -20.09 -6.98 -4.13
N PHE A 188 -19.30 -7.87 -3.51
CA PHE A 188 -17.85 -7.73 -3.41
C PHE A 188 -17.20 -7.73 -4.80
N ILE A 189 -17.56 -8.68 -5.67
CA ILE A 189 -17.02 -8.73 -7.04
C ILE A 189 -17.35 -7.45 -7.82
N GLN A 190 -18.62 -7.05 -7.87
CA GLN A 190 -19.05 -5.91 -8.69
C GLN A 190 -18.52 -4.58 -8.15
N ASN A 191 -18.65 -4.33 -6.84
CA ASN A 191 -18.31 -3.03 -6.27
C ASN A 191 -16.83 -2.91 -5.93
N TYR A 192 -16.22 -3.97 -5.37
CA TYR A 192 -14.85 -3.90 -4.90
C TYR A 192 -13.85 -4.29 -6.00
N ILE A 193 -14.00 -5.48 -6.59
CA ILE A 193 -13.04 -5.94 -7.60
C ILE A 193 -13.17 -5.17 -8.92
N MET A 194 -14.39 -5.05 -9.44
CA MET A 194 -14.59 -4.45 -10.77
C MET A 194 -14.62 -2.92 -10.72
N LYS A 195 -15.45 -2.32 -9.84
CA LYS A 195 -15.59 -0.86 -9.77
C LYS A 195 -14.42 -0.18 -9.07
N THR A 196 -14.09 -0.55 -7.84
CA THR A 196 -12.96 0.05 -7.09
C THR A 196 -11.61 -0.41 -7.63
N GLY A 197 -11.45 -1.72 -7.87
CA GLY A 197 -10.22 -2.32 -8.37
C GLY A 197 -9.99 -2.16 -9.86
N GLY A 198 -11.00 -1.74 -10.63
CA GLY A 198 -10.88 -1.53 -12.08
C GLY A 198 -10.62 -2.82 -12.87
N VAL A 199 -10.92 -3.99 -12.31
CA VAL A 199 -10.66 -5.29 -12.95
C VAL A 199 -11.82 -5.66 -13.87
N LYS A 200 -11.53 -5.92 -15.15
CA LYS A 200 -12.54 -6.40 -16.10
C LYS A 200 -12.69 -7.92 -15.98
N LEU A 201 -13.87 -8.38 -15.57
CA LEU A 201 -14.20 -9.80 -15.42
C LEU A 201 -15.28 -10.23 -16.40
N SER A 202 -15.14 -11.43 -17.00
CA SER A 202 -16.23 -12.08 -17.74
C SER A 202 -17.35 -12.52 -16.79
N GLN A 203 -18.52 -12.90 -17.32
CA GLN A 203 -19.61 -13.43 -16.49
C GLN A 203 -19.18 -14.68 -15.72
N GLN A 204 -18.39 -15.56 -16.33
CA GLN A 204 -17.84 -16.75 -15.67
C GLN A 204 -16.86 -16.38 -14.56
N GLU A 205 -15.98 -15.40 -14.78
CA GLU A 205 -14.98 -14.97 -13.78
C GLU A 205 -15.62 -14.31 -12.55
N GLN A 206 -16.88 -13.86 -12.66
CA GLN A 206 -17.63 -13.25 -11.55
C GLN A 206 -18.33 -14.27 -10.65
N THR A 207 -18.35 -15.56 -11.01
CA THR A 207 -19.09 -16.58 -10.23
C THR A 207 -18.33 -17.04 -9.01
N LEU A 208 -19.07 -17.59 -8.03
CA LEU A 208 -18.45 -18.16 -6.84
C LEU A 208 -17.68 -19.44 -7.18
N GLU A 209 -18.18 -20.20 -8.15
CA GLU A 209 -17.61 -21.43 -8.67
C GLU A 209 -16.24 -21.18 -9.29
N PHE A 210 -16.08 -20.07 -10.02
CA PHE A 210 -14.79 -19.68 -10.58
C PHE A 210 -13.76 -19.38 -9.48
N TYR A 211 -14.15 -18.65 -8.44
CA TYR A 211 -13.29 -18.42 -7.28
C TYR A 211 -12.91 -19.73 -6.59
N LYS A 212 -13.89 -20.58 -6.26
CA LYS A 212 -13.66 -21.87 -5.59
C LYS A 212 -12.69 -22.76 -6.37
N ALA A 213 -12.90 -22.89 -7.68
CA ALA A 213 -12.03 -23.71 -8.53
C ALA A 213 -10.59 -23.19 -8.54
N ASN A 214 -10.40 -21.86 -8.64
CA ASN A 214 -9.06 -21.26 -8.60
C ASN A 214 -8.42 -21.34 -7.21
N TYR A 215 -9.20 -21.17 -6.14
CA TYR A 215 -8.72 -21.38 -4.77
C TYR A 215 -8.19 -22.80 -4.58
N GLN A 216 -9.00 -23.81 -4.93
CA GLN A 216 -8.62 -25.22 -4.79
C GLN A 216 -7.40 -25.58 -5.64
N LYS A 217 -7.34 -25.05 -6.87
CA LYS A 217 -6.18 -25.20 -7.75
C LYS A 217 -4.91 -24.59 -7.15
N LEU A 218 -5.03 -23.43 -6.51
CA LEU A 218 -3.90 -22.67 -6.00
C LEU A 218 -3.36 -23.21 -4.66
N LEU A 219 -4.25 -23.70 -3.79
CA LEU A 219 -3.88 -24.20 -2.46
C LEU A 219 -3.80 -25.74 -2.37
N HIS A 220 -4.18 -26.46 -3.43
CA HIS A 220 -4.22 -27.92 -3.46
C HIS A 220 -5.03 -28.54 -2.31
N ARG A 221 -6.12 -27.87 -1.89
CA ARG A 221 -7.03 -28.34 -0.84
C ARG A 221 -8.49 -28.00 -1.19
N PRO A 222 -9.47 -28.73 -0.64
CA PRO A 222 -10.88 -28.40 -0.82
C PRO A 222 -11.20 -26.97 -0.35
N PHE A 223 -12.20 -26.34 -0.98
CA PHE A 223 -12.75 -25.09 -0.48
C PHE A 223 -13.75 -25.41 0.64
N GLU A 224 -13.42 -24.98 1.84
CA GLU A 224 -14.27 -25.09 3.03
C GLU A 224 -14.23 -23.72 3.71
N ILE A 225 -15.38 -23.04 3.79
CA ILE A 225 -15.44 -21.64 4.21
C ILE A 225 -14.93 -21.46 5.65
N GLU A 226 -15.15 -22.46 6.49
CA GLU A 226 -14.74 -22.54 7.89
C GLU A 226 -13.26 -22.86 8.08
N LYS A 227 -12.55 -23.29 7.01
CA LYS A 227 -11.13 -23.67 7.04
C LYS A 227 -10.26 -22.80 6.14
N LEU A 228 -10.79 -21.69 5.63
CA LEU A 228 -9.97 -20.75 4.88
C LEU A 228 -8.98 -20.10 5.85
N GLU A 229 -7.71 -20.04 5.47
CA GLU A 229 -6.66 -19.40 6.26
C GLU A 229 -6.16 -18.17 5.50
N PRO A 230 -5.77 -17.10 6.20
CA PRO A 230 -5.18 -15.94 5.55
C PRO A 230 -3.78 -16.28 5.03
N THR A 231 -3.23 -15.40 4.20
CA THR A 231 -1.82 -15.47 3.84
C THR A 231 -0.94 -15.21 5.06
N ASN A 232 0.11 -16.02 5.18
CA ASN A 232 1.26 -15.76 6.01
C ASN A 232 2.44 -15.37 5.10
N PRO A 233 2.77 -14.07 4.98
CA PRO A 233 3.84 -13.61 4.10
C PRO A 233 5.22 -14.16 4.47
N PHE A 234 5.39 -14.68 5.70
CA PHE A 234 6.63 -15.28 6.18
C PHE A 234 6.80 -16.75 5.79
N ASN A 235 5.72 -17.41 5.37
CA ASN A 235 5.79 -18.79 4.93
C ASN A 235 6.31 -18.85 3.48
N PRO A 236 7.51 -19.40 3.21
CA PRO A 236 8.07 -19.43 1.85
C PRO A 236 7.26 -20.32 0.90
N ASN A 237 6.44 -21.22 1.43
CA ASN A 237 5.83 -22.31 0.66
C ASN A 237 4.48 -21.92 0.07
N GLY A 238 4.29 -22.29 -1.19
CA GLY A 238 3.02 -22.19 -1.89
C GLY A 238 2.81 -20.84 -2.59
N LYS A 239 2.19 -20.93 -3.77
CA LYS A 239 1.94 -19.77 -4.63
C LYS A 239 0.96 -18.75 -4.02
N PHE A 240 0.06 -19.20 -3.14
CA PHE A 240 -0.82 -18.32 -2.37
C PHE A 240 -0.02 -17.33 -1.49
N GLN A 241 1.00 -17.83 -0.79
CA GLN A 241 1.87 -17.00 0.05
C GLN A 241 2.77 -16.08 -0.78
N GLU A 242 3.20 -16.56 -1.96
CA GLU A 242 3.95 -15.75 -2.92
C GLU A 242 3.14 -14.53 -3.40
N ILE A 243 1.86 -14.72 -3.74
CA ILE A 243 0.97 -13.62 -4.15
C ILE A 243 0.79 -12.63 -2.99
N GLY A 244 0.59 -13.11 -1.77
CA GLY A 244 0.48 -12.27 -0.57
C GLY A 244 1.73 -11.42 -0.32
N ARG A 245 2.92 -12.01 -0.45
CA ARG A 245 4.19 -11.26 -0.40
C ARG A 245 4.28 -10.23 -1.52
N ALA A 246 3.98 -10.62 -2.76
CA ALA A 246 4.07 -9.72 -3.90
C ALA A 246 3.13 -8.50 -3.76
N SER A 247 1.91 -8.71 -3.24
CA SER A 247 0.96 -7.64 -2.90
C SER A 247 1.55 -6.67 -1.88
N LYS A 248 2.14 -7.18 -0.78
CA LYS A 248 2.79 -6.35 0.24
C LYS A 248 4.00 -5.60 -0.31
N GLU A 249 4.86 -6.26 -1.07
CA GLU A 249 6.04 -5.64 -1.71
C GLU A 249 5.64 -4.51 -2.67
N ILE A 250 4.55 -4.67 -3.43
CA ILE A 250 4.01 -3.64 -4.30
C ILE A 250 3.55 -2.41 -3.48
N ARG A 251 2.89 -2.63 -2.34
CA ARG A 251 2.50 -1.56 -1.40
C ARG A 251 3.72 -0.87 -0.79
N ASP A 252 4.77 -1.61 -0.43
CA ASP A 252 6.04 -1.06 0.08
C ASP A 252 6.70 -0.12 -0.95
N GLN A 253 6.73 -0.52 -2.22
CA GLN A 253 7.26 0.34 -3.29
C GLN A 253 6.42 1.61 -3.47
N ASN A 254 5.10 1.53 -3.27
CA ASN A 254 4.24 2.71 -3.29
C ASN A 254 4.53 3.64 -2.12
N LEU A 255 4.63 3.10 -0.90
CA LEU A 255 4.94 3.87 0.31
C LEU A 255 6.29 4.59 0.18
N LEU A 256 7.32 3.89 -0.28
CA LEU A 256 8.65 4.46 -0.53
C LEU A 256 8.60 5.60 -1.57
N ALA A 257 7.87 5.41 -2.67
CA ALA A 257 7.68 6.46 -3.67
C ALA A 257 6.95 7.69 -3.11
N THR A 258 5.93 7.47 -2.26
CA THR A 258 5.19 8.54 -1.58
C THR A 258 6.13 9.34 -0.67
N ILE A 259 6.92 8.67 0.17
CA ILE A 259 7.87 9.32 1.09
C ILE A 259 8.92 10.12 0.31
N ASP A 260 9.49 9.55 -0.75
CA ASP A 260 10.45 10.24 -1.60
C ASP A 260 9.84 11.49 -2.25
N GLY A 261 8.58 11.38 -2.70
CA GLY A 261 7.81 12.51 -3.22
C GLY A 261 7.61 13.62 -2.19
N LEU A 262 7.24 13.28 -0.95
CA LEU A 262 7.01 14.24 0.13
C LEU A 262 8.28 15.00 0.50
N LEU A 263 9.45 14.35 0.51
CA LEU A 263 10.73 14.99 0.83
C LEU A 263 11.20 16.03 -0.19
N LYS A 264 10.56 16.12 -1.36
CA LYS A 264 10.81 17.20 -2.34
C LYS A 264 10.31 18.54 -1.84
N THR A 265 9.23 18.56 -1.06
CA THR A 265 8.59 19.79 -0.57
C THR A 265 8.60 19.93 0.94
N ASN A 266 8.97 18.88 1.66
CA ASN A 266 9.04 18.83 3.13
C ASN A 266 10.44 18.43 3.58
N ASN A 267 10.82 18.86 4.77
CA ASN A 267 12.05 18.45 5.42
C ASN A 267 11.83 17.24 6.33
N LYS A 268 10.68 17.17 6.99
CA LYS A 268 10.38 16.16 8.00
C LYS A 268 9.11 15.40 7.71
N VAL A 269 9.25 14.10 7.51
CA VAL A 269 8.13 13.17 7.25
C VAL A 269 7.97 12.24 8.45
N PHE A 270 6.78 12.23 9.05
CA PHE A 270 6.43 11.30 10.13
C PHE A 270 5.47 10.23 9.62
N ILE A 271 5.75 8.96 9.89
CA ILE A 271 5.04 7.82 9.31
C ILE A 271 4.56 6.92 10.43
N VAL A 272 3.29 6.51 10.38
CA VAL A 272 2.73 5.45 11.24
C VAL A 272 2.12 4.38 10.34
N PHE A 273 2.72 3.18 10.38
CA PHE A 273 2.41 2.05 9.51
C PHE A 273 2.72 0.73 10.24
N GLY A 274 2.14 -0.38 9.80
CA GLY A 274 2.44 -1.72 10.30
C GLY A 274 3.95 -2.00 10.26
N GLY A 275 4.52 -2.48 11.37
CA GLY A 275 5.98 -2.51 11.52
C GLY A 275 6.71 -3.50 10.62
N TRP A 276 6.02 -4.49 10.04
CA TRP A 276 6.62 -5.33 9.01
C TRP A 276 7.01 -4.50 7.77
N HIS A 277 6.19 -3.49 7.41
CA HIS A 277 6.50 -2.55 6.34
C HIS A 277 7.77 -1.74 6.67
N LEU A 278 7.93 -1.29 7.93
CA LEU A 278 9.15 -0.60 8.38
C LEU A 278 10.40 -1.46 8.16
N LEU A 279 10.37 -2.72 8.60
CA LEU A 279 11.51 -3.63 8.48
C LEU A 279 11.87 -3.90 7.02
N THR A 280 10.87 -4.12 6.17
CA THR A 280 11.03 -4.32 4.73
C THR A 280 11.56 -3.06 4.03
N CYS A 281 11.03 -1.89 4.36
CA CYS A 281 11.34 -0.60 3.72
C CYS A 281 12.65 0.03 4.19
N LYS A 282 13.26 -0.44 5.29
CA LYS A 282 14.45 0.17 5.90
C LYS A 282 15.57 0.52 4.90
N PRO A 283 16.00 -0.36 3.98
CA PRO A 283 17.03 0.00 2.99
C PRO A 283 16.57 1.09 2.03
N GLY A 284 15.29 1.08 1.63
CA GLY A 284 14.68 2.08 0.77
C GLY A 284 14.62 3.46 1.43
N LEU A 285 14.28 3.51 2.72
CA LEU A 285 14.30 4.74 3.50
C LEU A 285 15.73 5.31 3.61
N GLN A 286 16.72 4.45 3.85
CA GLN A 286 18.13 4.85 3.87
C GLN A 286 18.62 5.36 2.51
N TYR A 287 18.18 4.72 1.43
CA TYR A 287 18.46 5.17 0.07
C TYR A 287 17.81 6.53 -0.21
N ILE A 288 16.54 6.69 0.12
CA ILE A 288 15.77 7.94 -0.06
C ILE A 288 16.44 9.08 0.71
N ILE A 289 16.71 8.94 2.01
CA ILE A 289 17.26 10.05 2.81
C ILE A 289 18.62 10.54 2.29
N ASN A 290 19.40 9.65 1.68
CA ASN A 290 20.73 9.94 1.15
C ASN A 290 20.74 10.54 -0.26
N LYS A 291 19.61 10.59 -0.97
CA LYS A 291 19.57 11.27 -2.29
C LYS A 291 19.87 12.76 -2.13
N LYS A 292 20.66 13.29 -3.06
CA LYS A 292 20.86 14.74 -3.22
C LYS A 292 19.55 15.38 -3.69
N ARG A 293 19.12 16.43 -3.01
CA ARG A 293 17.91 17.21 -3.28
C ARG A 293 18.18 18.68 -3.08
#